data_AF-W4UZF5-F1
#
_entry.id   AF-W4UZF5-F1
#
_cell.length_a   1.000
_cell.length_b   1.000
_cell.length_c   1.000
_cell.angle_alpha   90.00
_cell.angle_beta   90.00
_cell.angle_gamma   90.00
#
_symmetry.space_group_name_H-M   'P 1'
#
loop_
_entity.id
_entity.type
_entity.pdbx_description
1 polymer ?
#
loop_
_entity_poly.entity_id
_entity_poly.type
_entity_poly.pdbx_seq_one_letter_code
_entity_poly.pdbx_strand_id
1 'polypeptide(L)'
;MQITHNQEQISKNNATLANAGYLPTLDFSAGYKGNLDNIESKSRATGEIIKNNGVYDQTANVGLNLNWTIFDGFNISTTYKQLKELERQGETNTRIAIEDFIATLASEYYNYLQQEIRLKNLRYAVTLSKERMRIVEERYHIGSFSRLDYQQAKVDFNADSAQYMKQQELLHSSRIHLNELMANESVNQPLLITDSVIDVNAQLIYDDLWTATLATNANLLKADQNITLSQLDYKKINSRNYPYLKLNTATDIHSTNTISTPPVAAVIWDLTPESPSDLIFSMATAAGRRTTRALP
;
A
#
# COMPACT_ATOMS: atom_id res chain seq x y z
N MET A 1 4.13 -13.18 -7.75
CA MET A 1 3.05 -13.48 -8.72
C MET A 1 1.70 -12.89 -8.33
N GLN A 2 1.09 -13.26 -7.19
CA GLN A 2 -0.22 -12.72 -6.79
C GLN A 2 -0.24 -11.18 -6.67
N ILE A 3 0.83 -10.59 -6.13
CA ILE A 3 0.95 -9.12 -6.03
C ILE A 3 0.90 -8.45 -7.40
N THR A 4 1.66 -8.96 -8.38
CA THR A 4 1.70 -8.39 -9.74
C THR A 4 0.34 -8.52 -10.43
N HIS A 5 -0.33 -9.65 -10.28
CA HIS A 5 -1.69 -9.84 -10.82
C HIS A 5 -2.71 -8.91 -10.15
N ASN A 6 -2.64 -8.72 -8.84
CA ASN A 6 -3.48 -7.76 -8.14
C ASN A 6 -3.23 -6.33 -8.62
N GLN A 7 -1.97 -5.97 -8.90
CA GLN A 7 -1.62 -4.67 -9.44
C GLN A 7 -2.19 -4.45 -10.86
N GLU A 8 -2.16 -5.48 -11.70
CA GLU A 8 -2.80 -5.48 -13.02
C GLU A 8 -4.32 -5.28 -12.90
N GLN A 9 -4.98 -6.01 -11.99
CA GLN A 9 -6.41 -5.84 -11.71
C GLN A 9 -6.74 -4.43 -11.22
N ILE A 10 -5.90 -3.83 -10.38
CA ILE A 10 -6.07 -2.45 -9.93
C ILE A 10 -5.99 -1.49 -11.12
N SER A 11 -5.00 -1.64 -12.00
CA SER A 11 -4.88 -0.81 -13.21
C SER A 11 -6.11 -0.94 -14.11
N LYS A 12 -6.63 -2.17 -14.29
CA LYS A 12 -7.87 -2.43 -15.04
C LYS A 12 -9.09 -1.78 -14.40
N ASN A 13 -9.26 -1.90 -13.09
CA ASN A 13 -10.35 -1.26 -12.35
C ASN A 13 -10.25 0.26 -12.37
N ASN A 14 -9.03 0.81 -12.45
CA ASN A 14 -8.80 2.24 -12.54
C ASN A 14 -9.11 2.79 -13.93
N ALA A 15 -9.02 1.99 -15.00
CA ALA A 15 -9.19 2.38 -16.39
C ALA A 15 -10.66 2.54 -16.83
N THR A 16 -11.42 3.32 -16.05
CA THR A 16 -12.83 3.62 -16.29
C THR A 16 -13.03 5.09 -16.68
N LEU A 17 -14.13 5.36 -17.39
CA LEU A 17 -14.52 6.73 -17.75
C LEU A 17 -14.83 7.58 -16.50
N ALA A 18 -15.40 6.97 -15.46
CA ALA A 18 -15.67 7.62 -14.18
C ALA A 18 -14.39 8.18 -13.54
N ASN A 19 -13.35 7.35 -13.43
CA ASN A 19 -12.07 7.74 -12.86
C ASN A 19 -11.31 8.76 -13.71
N ALA A 20 -11.58 8.80 -15.02
CA ALA A 20 -11.06 9.85 -15.89
C ALA A 20 -11.78 11.20 -15.75
N GLY A 21 -12.89 11.26 -15.00
CA GLY A 21 -13.67 12.48 -14.77
C GLY A 21 -14.78 12.75 -15.80
N TYR A 22 -15.18 11.76 -16.60
CA TYR A 22 -16.26 11.92 -17.59
C TYR A 22 -17.66 12.04 -16.98
N LEU A 23 -17.87 11.45 -15.80
CA LEU A 23 -19.20 11.37 -15.18
C LEU A 23 -19.45 12.55 -14.24
N PRO A 24 -20.70 13.03 -14.13
CA PRO A 24 -21.08 13.98 -13.10
C PRO A 24 -20.97 13.35 -11.71
N THR A 25 -20.63 14.15 -10.69
CA THR A 25 -20.66 13.75 -9.28
C THR A 25 -21.85 14.38 -8.58
N LEU A 26 -22.56 13.59 -7.79
CA LEU A 26 -23.67 14.05 -6.96
C LEU A 26 -23.30 13.83 -5.49
N ASP A 27 -23.12 14.94 -4.78
CA ASP A 27 -22.70 14.99 -3.39
C ASP A 27 -23.88 15.37 -2.50
N PHE A 28 -24.20 14.51 -1.53
CA PHE A 28 -25.20 14.79 -0.48
C PHE A 28 -24.48 15.17 0.80
N SER A 29 -24.86 16.28 1.41
CA SER A 29 -24.34 16.74 2.69
C SER A 29 -25.48 17.02 3.66
N ALA A 30 -25.30 16.63 4.92
CA ALA A 30 -26.19 16.96 6.01
C ALA A 30 -25.36 17.32 7.23
N GLY A 31 -25.68 18.43 7.88
CA GLY A 31 -24.94 18.95 9.01
C GLY A 31 -25.87 19.54 10.06
N TYR A 32 -25.41 19.49 11.31
CA TYR A 32 -26.04 20.16 12.42
C TYR A 32 -24.95 20.83 13.25
N LYS A 33 -25.11 22.12 13.51
CA LYS A 33 -24.15 22.93 14.27
C LYS A 33 -24.87 23.70 15.36
N GLY A 34 -24.37 23.59 16.58
CA GLY A 34 -24.78 24.42 17.71
C GLY A 34 -23.66 25.39 18.09
N ASN A 35 -23.98 26.68 18.17
CA ASN A 35 -23.07 27.74 18.57
C ASN A 35 -23.62 28.43 19.82
N LEU A 36 -22.75 28.73 20.79
CA LEU A 36 -23.08 29.54 21.95
C LEU A 36 -22.25 30.80 21.90
N ASP A 37 -22.90 31.92 21.58
CA ASP A 37 -22.25 33.19 21.34
C ASP A 37 -22.71 34.25 22.35
N ASN A 38 -21.83 35.21 22.64
CA ASN A 38 -22.19 36.41 23.37
C ASN A 38 -22.16 37.57 22.37
N ILE A 39 -23.33 38.13 22.08
CA ILE A 39 -23.48 39.20 21.09
C ILE A 39 -23.56 40.54 21.83
N GLU A 40 -22.56 41.38 21.63
CA GLU A 40 -22.61 42.80 22.02
C GLU A 40 -22.82 43.64 20.76
N SER A 41 -23.99 44.28 20.66
CA SER A 41 -24.28 45.22 19.57
C SER A 41 -24.37 46.63 20.13
N LYS A 42 -23.62 47.56 19.52
CA LYS A 42 -23.67 48.98 19.89
C LYS A 42 -24.39 49.75 18.80
N SER A 43 -25.53 50.34 19.14
CA SER A 43 -26.30 51.20 18.23
C SER A 43 -25.46 52.41 17.83
N ARG A 44 -25.27 52.62 16.52
CA ARG A 44 -24.51 53.77 16.00
C ARG A 44 -25.25 55.10 16.18
N ALA A 45 -26.58 55.07 16.35
CA ALA A 45 -27.42 56.26 16.47
C ALA A 45 -27.60 56.74 17.93
N THR A 46 -27.71 55.81 18.87
CA THR A 46 -28.00 56.11 20.29
C THR A 46 -26.83 55.81 21.23
N GLY A 47 -25.78 55.14 20.74
CA GLY A 47 -24.64 54.73 21.55
C GLY A 47 -24.92 53.59 22.54
N GLU A 48 -26.17 53.14 22.60
CA GLU A 48 -26.67 52.10 23.49
C GLU A 48 -26.03 50.74 23.18
N ILE A 49 -25.56 50.05 24.22
CA ILE A 49 -24.93 48.73 24.13
C ILE A 49 -25.96 47.71 24.56
N ILE A 50 -26.45 46.92 23.61
CA ILE A 50 -27.31 45.77 23.86
C ILE A 50 -26.41 44.55 23.99
N LYS A 51 -26.39 43.96 25.18
CA LYS A 51 -25.65 42.73 25.48
C LYS A 51 -26.62 41.56 25.56
N ASN A 52 -26.51 40.63 24.60
CA ASN A 52 -27.20 39.36 24.64
C ASN A 52 -26.19 38.27 24.98
N ASN A 53 -26.18 37.87 26.24
CA ASN A 53 -25.35 36.80 26.75
C ASN A 53 -26.06 35.46 26.61
N GLY A 54 -25.32 34.41 26.23
CA GLY A 54 -25.86 33.06 26.10
C GLY A 54 -26.81 32.88 24.92
N VAL A 55 -26.53 33.51 23.78
CA VAL A 55 -27.28 33.26 22.54
C VAL A 55 -26.90 31.89 22.02
N TYR A 56 -27.87 30.99 22.01
CA TYR A 56 -27.68 29.63 21.52
C TYR A 56 -28.31 29.49 20.14
N ASP A 57 -27.45 29.36 19.13
CA ASP A 57 -27.83 29.21 17.73
C ASP A 57 -27.68 27.76 17.31
N GLN A 58 -28.79 27.16 16.90
CA GLN A 58 -28.83 25.84 16.28
C GLN A 58 -29.06 26.02 14.79
N THR A 59 -28.16 25.49 13.96
CA THR A 59 -28.34 25.47 12.50
C THR A 59 -28.29 24.03 12.00
N ALA A 60 -29.36 23.58 11.36
CA ALA A 60 -29.40 22.35 10.58
C ALA A 60 -29.31 22.70 9.09
N ASN A 61 -28.48 21.98 8.35
CA ASN A 61 -28.28 22.18 6.92
C ASN A 61 -28.36 20.84 6.18
N VAL A 62 -29.07 20.82 5.05
CA VAL A 62 -29.11 19.69 4.12
C VAL A 62 -28.85 20.23 2.72
N GLY A 63 -27.87 19.67 2.03
CA GLY A 63 -27.42 20.11 0.71
C GLY A 63 -27.31 18.95 -0.27
N LEU A 64 -27.68 19.22 -1.52
CA LEU A 64 -27.41 18.35 -2.67
C LEU A 64 -26.63 19.15 -3.70
N ASN A 65 -25.48 18.62 -4.14
CA ASN A 65 -24.56 19.29 -5.06
C ASN A 65 -24.25 18.38 -6.24
N LEU A 66 -24.64 18.78 -7.45
CA LEU A 66 -24.26 18.12 -8.69
C LEU A 66 -23.14 18.93 -9.37
N ASN A 67 -22.00 18.28 -9.59
CA ASN A 67 -20.85 18.86 -10.26
C ASN A 67 -20.55 18.07 -11.53
N TRP A 68 -20.47 18.74 -12.67
CA TRP A 68 -20.15 18.09 -13.95
C TRP A 68 -19.20 18.92 -14.79
N THR A 69 -18.11 18.31 -15.23
CA THR A 69 -17.20 18.93 -16.20
C THR A 69 -17.62 18.52 -17.60
N ILE A 70 -18.23 19.44 -18.33
CA ILE A 70 -18.72 19.21 -19.70
C ILE A 70 -17.54 19.23 -20.68
N PHE A 71 -16.58 20.14 -20.48
CA PHE A 71 -15.38 20.25 -21.28
C PHE A 71 -14.21 20.77 -20.45
N ASP A 72 -13.01 20.23 -20.65
CA ASP A 72 -11.83 20.61 -19.87
C ASP A 72 -10.56 20.75 -20.71
N GLY A 73 -10.70 21.15 -21.98
CA GLY A 73 -9.55 21.28 -22.86
C GLY A 73 -8.92 19.94 -23.24
N PHE A 74 -9.74 18.87 -23.33
CA PHE A 74 -9.33 17.49 -23.62
C PHE A 74 -8.52 16.79 -22.52
N ASN A 75 -8.44 17.35 -21.31
CA ASN A 75 -7.72 16.72 -20.20
C ASN A 75 -8.39 15.42 -19.75
N ILE A 76 -9.73 15.35 -19.68
CA ILE A 76 -10.48 14.13 -19.34
C ILE A 76 -10.21 13.02 -20.37
N SER A 77 -10.22 13.35 -21.67
CA SER A 77 -9.92 12.38 -22.74
C SER A 77 -8.48 11.88 -22.69
N THR A 78 -7.53 12.79 -22.41
CA THR A 78 -6.11 12.45 -22.27
C THR A 78 -5.86 11.61 -21.03
N THR A 79 -6.53 11.92 -19.92
CA THR A 79 -6.48 11.15 -18.66
C THR A 79 -7.04 9.75 -18.87
N TYR A 80 -8.14 9.59 -19.63
CA TYR A 80 -8.64 8.26 -19.97
C TYR A 80 -7.64 7.44 -20.80
N LYS A 81 -6.99 8.06 -21.80
CA LYS A 81 -5.92 7.41 -22.57
C LYS A 81 -4.74 7.00 -21.68
N GLN A 82 -4.37 7.85 -20.72
CA GLN A 82 -3.32 7.56 -19.73
C GLN A 82 -3.70 6.35 -18.87
N LEU A 83 -4.93 6.31 -18.36
CA LEU A 83 -5.42 5.17 -17.57
C LEU A 83 -5.46 3.87 -18.39
N LYS A 84 -5.83 3.94 -19.67
CA LYS A 84 -5.75 2.79 -20.59
C LYS A 84 -4.33 2.34 -20.86
N GLU A 85 -3.39 3.27 -20.99
CA GLU A 85 -1.99 2.92 -21.18
C GLU A 85 -1.40 2.27 -19.91
N LEU A 86 -1.78 2.76 -18.72
CA LEU A 86 -1.42 2.15 -17.43
C LEU A 86 -2.03 0.74 -17.25
N GLU A 87 -3.24 0.48 -17.76
CA GLU A 87 -3.84 -0.85 -17.82
C GLU A 87 -2.96 -1.81 -18.66
N ARG A 88 -2.60 -1.41 -19.88
CA ARG A 88 -1.73 -2.21 -20.77
C ARG A 88 -0.33 -2.43 -20.18
N GLN A 89 0.19 -1.41 -19.49
CA GLN A 89 1.45 -1.53 -18.76
C GLN A 89 1.35 -2.50 -17.58
N GLY A 90 0.18 -2.58 -16.92
CA GLY A 90 -0.12 -3.60 -15.91
C GLY A 90 0.08 -5.02 -16.46
N GLU A 91 -0.54 -5.32 -17.59
CA GLU A 91 -0.39 -6.62 -18.29
C GLU A 91 1.08 -6.89 -18.67
N THR A 92 1.78 -5.87 -19.16
CA THR A 92 3.19 -5.97 -19.56
C THR A 92 4.10 -6.22 -18.36
N ASN A 93 3.84 -5.59 -17.22
CA ASN A 93 4.55 -5.83 -15.97
C ASN A 93 4.30 -7.25 -15.44
N THR A 94 3.07 -7.76 -15.53
CA THR A 94 2.75 -9.16 -15.20
C THR A 94 3.56 -10.11 -16.08
N ARG A 95 3.62 -9.85 -17.39
CA ARG A 95 4.42 -10.63 -18.32
C ARG A 95 5.91 -10.64 -17.96
N ILE A 96 6.50 -9.46 -17.70
CA ILE A 96 7.92 -9.37 -17.26
C ILE A 96 8.14 -10.19 -15.99
N ALA A 97 7.25 -10.06 -15.00
CA ALA A 97 7.39 -10.82 -13.75
C ALA A 97 7.30 -12.34 -13.96
N ILE A 98 6.47 -12.82 -14.89
CA ILE A 98 6.41 -14.23 -15.28
C ILE A 98 7.73 -14.66 -15.96
N GLU A 99 8.19 -13.88 -16.95
CA GLU A 99 9.41 -14.18 -17.70
C GLU A 99 10.64 -14.23 -16.77
N ASP A 100 10.79 -13.26 -15.87
CA ASP A 100 11.86 -13.21 -14.87
C ASP A 100 11.76 -14.40 -13.90
N PHE A 101 10.56 -14.75 -13.44
CA PHE A 101 10.36 -15.89 -12.55
C PHE A 101 10.75 -17.21 -13.22
N ILE A 102 10.36 -17.43 -14.47
CA ILE A 102 10.74 -18.63 -15.24
C ILE A 102 12.27 -18.68 -15.39
N ALA A 103 12.92 -17.57 -15.72
CA ALA A 103 14.37 -17.51 -15.86
C ALA A 103 15.08 -17.80 -14.53
N THR A 104 14.62 -17.22 -13.42
CA THR A 104 15.15 -17.51 -12.07
C THR A 104 14.95 -18.98 -11.70
N LEU A 105 13.76 -19.53 -11.89
CA LEU A 105 13.46 -20.93 -11.58
C LEU A 105 14.33 -21.89 -12.39
N ALA A 106 14.49 -21.63 -13.69
CA ALA A 106 15.35 -22.44 -14.56
C ALA A 106 16.82 -22.36 -14.11
N SER A 107 17.32 -21.16 -13.79
CA SER A 107 18.68 -20.97 -13.28
C SER A 107 18.92 -21.73 -11.98
N GLU A 108 17.98 -21.65 -11.03
CA GLU A 108 18.09 -22.34 -9.74
C GLU A 108 17.96 -23.85 -9.88
N TYR A 109 17.11 -24.33 -10.79
CA TYR A 109 17.03 -25.74 -11.14
C TYR A 109 18.38 -26.28 -11.64
N TYR A 110 19.01 -25.57 -12.60
CA TYR A 110 20.32 -25.97 -13.11
C TYR A 110 21.43 -25.82 -12.07
N ASN A 111 21.35 -24.83 -11.18
CA ASN A 111 22.26 -24.71 -10.05
C ASN A 111 22.15 -25.93 -9.13
N TYR A 112 20.94 -26.32 -8.73
CA TYR A 112 20.71 -27.50 -7.92
C TYR A 112 21.29 -28.76 -8.56
N LEU A 113 21.03 -28.98 -9.85
CA LEU A 113 21.59 -30.11 -10.60
C LEU A 113 23.12 -30.10 -10.58
N GLN A 114 23.74 -28.93 -10.77
CA GLN A 114 25.19 -28.77 -10.67
C GLN A 114 25.72 -29.12 -9.27
N GLN A 115 25.05 -28.68 -8.20
CA GLN A 115 25.43 -29.02 -6.83
C GLN A 115 25.32 -30.54 -6.57
N GLU A 116 24.31 -31.20 -7.15
CA GLU A 116 24.11 -32.64 -7.00
C GLU A 116 25.23 -33.43 -7.70
N ILE A 117 25.58 -33.04 -8.92
CA ILE A 117 26.71 -33.63 -9.66
C ILE A 117 28.02 -33.43 -8.88
N ARG A 118 28.25 -32.22 -8.35
CA ARG A 118 29.44 -31.92 -7.54
C ARG A 118 29.50 -32.75 -6.26
N LEU A 119 28.35 -32.97 -5.60
CA LEU A 119 28.27 -33.82 -4.43
C LEU A 119 28.63 -35.27 -4.76
N LYS A 120 28.13 -35.81 -5.88
CA LYS A 120 28.46 -37.16 -6.36
C LYS A 120 29.98 -37.30 -6.59
N ASN A 121 30.62 -36.29 -7.18
CA ASN A 121 32.08 -36.27 -7.40
C ASN A 121 32.87 -36.24 -6.09
N LEU A 122 32.47 -35.40 -5.12
CA LEU A 122 33.13 -35.34 -3.81
C LEU A 122 32.93 -36.64 -3.01
N ARG A 123 31.77 -37.28 -3.12
CA ARG A 123 31.55 -38.61 -2.51
C ARG A 123 32.53 -39.64 -3.06
N TYR A 124 32.79 -39.61 -4.37
CA TYR A 124 33.77 -40.48 -5.01
C TYR A 124 35.19 -40.17 -4.50
N ALA A 125 35.57 -38.90 -4.40
CA ALA A 125 36.86 -38.47 -3.85
C ALA A 125 37.07 -38.97 -2.41
N VAL A 126 36.08 -38.79 -1.53
CA VAL A 126 36.12 -39.31 -0.14
C VAL A 126 36.28 -40.83 -0.10
N THR A 127 35.58 -41.54 -0.99
CA THR A 127 35.68 -43.01 -1.07
C THR A 127 37.10 -43.43 -1.48
N LEU A 128 37.69 -42.71 -2.44
CA LEU A 128 39.05 -42.95 -2.91
C LEU A 128 40.10 -42.63 -1.86
N SER A 129 40.02 -41.48 -1.17
CA SER A 129 40.98 -41.12 -0.12
C SER A 129 40.85 -42.02 1.12
N LYS A 130 39.66 -42.51 1.42
CA LYS A 130 39.45 -43.56 2.44
C LYS A 130 40.20 -44.84 2.10
N GLU A 131 40.11 -45.31 0.85
CA GLU A 131 40.83 -46.52 0.44
C GLU A 131 42.35 -46.31 0.42
N ARG A 132 42.83 -45.13 0.00
CA ARG A 132 44.25 -44.78 0.08
C ARG A 132 44.75 -44.79 1.53
N MET A 133 43.99 -44.20 2.44
CA MET A 133 44.31 -44.23 3.88
C MET A 133 44.39 -45.67 4.40
N ARG A 134 43.44 -46.54 4.01
CA ARG A 134 43.42 -47.97 4.37
C ARG A 134 44.67 -48.71 3.90
N ILE A 135 45.09 -48.49 2.65
CA ILE A 135 46.31 -49.10 2.08
C ILE A 135 47.56 -48.62 2.83
N VAL A 136 47.66 -47.32 3.14
CA VAL A 136 48.81 -46.77 3.87
C VAL A 136 48.84 -47.27 5.32
N GLU A 137 47.68 -47.42 5.96
CA GLU A 137 47.53 -48.01 7.29
C GLU A 137 48.05 -49.46 7.33
N GLU A 138 47.61 -50.30 6.39
CA GLU A 138 48.10 -51.69 6.25
C GLU A 138 49.62 -51.73 6.03
N ARG A 139 50.16 -50.85 5.17
CA ARG A 139 51.60 -50.77 4.89
C ARG A 139 52.42 -50.26 6.07
N TYR A 140 51.87 -49.37 6.86
CA TYR A 140 52.47 -48.89 8.11
C TYR A 140 52.55 -50.03 9.14
N HIS A 141 51.49 -50.84 9.27
CA HIS A 141 51.47 -51.98 10.20
C HIS A 141 52.50 -53.07 9.87
N ILE A 142 52.81 -53.30 8.59
CA ILE A 142 53.86 -54.23 8.16
C ILE A 142 55.27 -53.59 8.12
N GLY A 143 55.41 -52.33 8.57
CA GLY A 143 56.69 -51.63 8.67
C GLY A 143 57.26 -51.09 7.35
N SER A 144 56.49 -51.11 6.26
CA SER A 144 56.93 -50.66 4.93
C SER A 144 56.73 -49.16 4.71
N PHE A 145 55.95 -48.47 5.54
CA PHE A 145 55.60 -47.04 5.41
C PHE A 145 55.82 -46.29 6.73
N SER A 146 56.05 -44.98 6.66
CA SER A 146 56.30 -44.16 7.85
C SER A 146 55.00 -43.70 8.52
N ARG A 147 55.08 -43.35 9.81
CA ARG A 147 53.95 -42.73 10.53
C ARG A 147 53.53 -41.40 9.90
N LEU A 148 54.47 -40.66 9.30
CA LEU A 148 54.20 -39.42 8.59
C LEU A 148 53.30 -39.66 7.37
N ASP A 149 53.57 -40.69 6.58
CA ASP A 149 52.77 -41.04 5.40
C ASP A 149 51.32 -41.40 5.78
N TYR A 150 51.15 -42.15 6.89
CA TYR A 150 49.81 -42.44 7.43
C TYR A 150 49.09 -41.19 7.90
N GLN A 151 49.77 -40.28 8.60
CA GLN A 151 49.19 -39.02 9.04
C GLN A 151 48.79 -38.14 7.86
N GLN A 152 49.60 -38.09 6.79
CA GLN A 152 49.27 -37.35 5.58
C GLN A 152 48.01 -37.92 4.90
N ALA A 153 47.93 -39.25 4.72
CA ALA A 153 46.75 -39.89 4.13
C ALA A 153 45.48 -39.66 4.97
N LYS A 154 45.61 -39.60 6.30
CA LYS A 154 44.50 -39.27 7.20
C LYS A 154 44.07 -37.81 7.09
N VAL A 155 45.01 -36.87 6.92
CA VAL A 155 44.70 -35.45 6.68
C VAL A 155 43.96 -35.29 5.37
N ASP A 156 44.40 -35.95 4.30
CA ASP A 156 43.75 -35.90 2.98
C ASP A 156 42.31 -36.43 3.05
N PHE A 157 42.10 -37.60 3.69
CA PHE A 157 40.76 -38.14 3.90
C PHE A 157 39.84 -37.20 4.70
N ASN A 158 40.38 -36.56 5.76
CA ASN A 158 39.61 -35.61 6.55
C ASN A 158 39.28 -34.34 5.75
N ALA A 159 40.20 -33.85 4.92
CA ALA A 159 40.00 -32.69 4.07
C ALA A 159 38.91 -32.96 3.02
N ASP A 160 38.96 -34.11 2.34
CA ASP A 160 37.93 -34.53 1.38
C ASP A 160 36.57 -34.69 2.07
N SER A 161 36.55 -35.29 3.27
CA SER A 161 35.33 -35.49 4.05
C SER A 161 34.70 -34.15 4.45
N ALA A 162 35.51 -33.18 4.88
CA ALA A 162 35.05 -31.83 5.20
C ALA A 162 34.48 -31.11 3.96
N GLN A 163 35.12 -31.25 2.80
CA GLN A 163 34.61 -30.69 1.55
C GLN A 163 33.27 -31.32 1.14
N TYR A 164 33.14 -32.64 1.27
CA TYR A 164 31.90 -33.36 1.01
C TYR A 164 30.77 -32.88 1.93
N MET A 165 31.02 -32.77 3.25
CA MET A 165 30.03 -32.24 4.20
C MET A 165 29.59 -30.83 3.85
N LYS A 166 30.53 -29.93 3.52
CA LYS A 166 30.20 -28.57 3.07
C LYS A 166 29.33 -28.57 1.82
N GLN A 167 29.60 -29.48 0.88
CA GLN A 167 28.79 -29.59 -0.33
C GLN A 167 27.38 -30.13 -0.06
N GLN A 168 27.21 -31.01 0.94
CA GLN A 168 25.88 -31.46 1.38
C GLN A 168 25.03 -30.30 1.87
N GLU A 169 25.61 -29.39 2.65
CA GLU A 169 24.93 -28.17 3.11
C GLU A 169 24.54 -27.27 1.95
N LEU A 170 25.43 -27.05 0.98
CA LEU A 170 25.12 -26.24 -0.22
C LEU A 170 23.97 -26.83 -1.05
N LEU A 171 23.97 -28.15 -1.25
CA LEU A 171 22.88 -28.84 -1.93
C LEU A 171 21.56 -28.73 -1.15
N HIS A 172 21.63 -28.82 0.17
CA HIS A 172 20.47 -28.67 1.05
C HIS A 172 19.88 -27.26 0.97
N SER A 173 20.72 -26.21 1.02
CA SER A 173 20.28 -24.83 0.84
C SER A 173 19.68 -24.58 -0.55
N SER A 174 20.31 -25.10 -1.61
CA SER A 174 19.78 -25.00 -2.98
C SER A 174 18.42 -25.68 -3.11
N ARG A 175 18.21 -26.84 -2.47
CA ARG A 175 16.91 -27.53 -2.41
C ARG A 175 15.83 -26.68 -1.75
N ILE A 176 16.15 -26.07 -0.60
CA ILE A 176 15.23 -25.19 0.12
C ILE A 176 14.81 -24.04 -0.80
N HIS A 177 15.78 -23.40 -1.43
CA HIS A 177 15.50 -22.27 -2.32
C HIS A 177 14.60 -22.66 -3.51
N LEU A 178 14.84 -23.82 -4.13
CA LEU A 178 13.97 -24.30 -5.21
C LEU A 178 12.54 -24.60 -4.72
N ASN A 179 12.41 -25.23 -3.54
CA ASN A 179 11.09 -25.49 -2.94
C ASN A 179 10.35 -24.19 -2.58
N GLU A 180 11.06 -23.15 -2.12
CA GLU A 180 10.50 -21.82 -1.87
C GLU A 180 9.99 -21.19 -3.17
N LEU A 181 10.77 -21.25 -4.26
CA LEU A 181 10.37 -20.74 -5.57
C LEU A 181 9.15 -21.46 -6.14
N MET A 182 9.05 -22.77 -5.94
CA MET A 182 7.88 -23.57 -6.36
C MET A 182 6.68 -23.43 -5.42
N ALA A 183 6.82 -22.67 -4.33
CA ALA A 183 5.80 -22.52 -3.29
C ALA A 183 5.33 -23.87 -2.69
N ASN A 184 6.26 -24.83 -2.53
CA ASN A 184 5.97 -26.09 -1.85
C ASN A 184 5.74 -25.85 -0.35
N GLU A 185 4.72 -26.48 0.22
CA GLU A 185 4.39 -26.33 1.66
C GLU A 185 5.54 -26.75 2.59
N SER A 186 6.31 -27.75 2.18
CA SER A 186 7.50 -28.21 2.89
C SER A 186 8.75 -27.83 2.13
N VAL A 187 9.48 -26.85 2.65
CA VAL A 187 10.77 -26.40 2.10
C VAL A 187 11.85 -27.49 2.10
N ASN A 188 11.67 -28.53 2.93
CA ASN A 188 12.61 -29.64 3.06
C ASN A 188 12.24 -30.88 2.27
N GLN A 189 11.18 -30.83 1.47
CA GLN A 189 10.76 -31.96 0.65
C GLN A 189 11.88 -32.38 -0.33
N PRO A 190 12.20 -33.69 -0.43
CA PRO A 190 13.12 -34.21 -1.43
C PRO A 190 12.59 -33.96 -2.85
N LEU A 191 13.49 -33.54 -3.74
CA LEU A 191 13.21 -33.36 -5.16
C LEU A 191 13.63 -34.62 -5.93
N LEU A 192 12.77 -35.09 -6.82
CA LEU A 192 13.07 -36.17 -7.75
C LEU A 192 13.45 -35.53 -9.09
N ILE A 193 14.74 -35.50 -9.40
CA ILE A 193 15.24 -35.00 -10.68
C ILE A 193 15.59 -36.19 -11.58
N THR A 194 15.06 -36.17 -12.81
CA THR A 194 15.35 -37.16 -13.85
C THR A 194 16.60 -36.82 -14.65
N ASP A 195 16.96 -35.53 -14.71
CA ASP A 195 18.08 -35.04 -15.50
C ASP A 195 19.41 -35.35 -14.80
N SER A 196 20.38 -35.84 -15.57
CA SER A 196 21.72 -36.15 -15.08
C SER A 196 22.81 -35.28 -15.73
N VAL A 197 22.47 -34.55 -16.78
CA VAL A 197 23.38 -33.73 -17.59
C VAL A 197 22.64 -32.48 -18.05
N ILE A 198 23.37 -31.36 -18.14
CA ILE A 198 22.86 -30.10 -18.70
C ILE A 198 23.15 -30.13 -20.21
N ASP A 199 22.10 -30.18 -21.04
CA ASP A 199 22.24 -30.09 -22.49
C ASP A 199 22.36 -28.63 -22.93
N VAL A 200 23.38 -28.31 -23.73
CA VAL A 200 23.64 -26.94 -24.20
C VAL A 200 23.23 -26.84 -25.65
N ASN A 201 22.24 -25.98 -25.92
CA ASN A 201 21.80 -25.73 -27.29
C ASN A 201 22.86 -24.94 -28.08
N ALA A 202 23.61 -25.65 -28.91
CA ALA A 202 24.63 -25.06 -29.78
C ALA A 202 24.08 -24.39 -31.05
N GLN A 203 22.77 -24.46 -31.31
CA GLN A 203 22.12 -23.90 -32.50
C GLN A 203 21.62 -22.45 -32.31
N LEU A 204 21.94 -21.82 -31.18
CA LEU A 204 21.56 -20.43 -30.90
C LEU A 204 22.35 -19.46 -31.78
N ILE A 205 21.66 -18.76 -32.70
CA ILE A 205 22.22 -17.74 -33.59
C ILE A 205 21.97 -16.36 -33.01
N TYR A 206 23.04 -15.58 -32.77
CA TYR A 206 22.95 -14.27 -32.13
C TYR A 206 22.05 -13.29 -32.88
N ASP A 207 22.19 -13.18 -34.21
CA ASP A 207 21.44 -12.20 -35.01
C ASP A 207 19.93 -12.48 -34.99
N ASP A 208 19.53 -13.75 -35.01
CA ASP A 208 18.13 -14.17 -34.88
C ASP A 208 17.57 -13.83 -33.51
N LEU A 209 18.34 -14.09 -32.45
CA LEU A 209 17.97 -13.76 -31.07
C LEU A 209 17.86 -12.24 -30.85
N TRP A 210 18.75 -11.46 -31.44
CA TRP A 210 18.73 -10.00 -31.37
C TRP A 210 17.49 -9.44 -32.05
N THR A 211 17.20 -9.91 -33.26
CA THR A 211 16.01 -9.50 -34.02
C THR A 211 14.73 -9.87 -33.29
N ALA A 212 14.67 -11.10 -32.75
CA ALA A 212 13.55 -11.52 -31.91
C ALA A 212 13.41 -10.64 -30.66
N THR A 213 14.51 -10.32 -29.98
CA THR A 213 14.53 -9.46 -28.79
C THR A 213 13.93 -8.09 -29.10
N LEU A 214 14.34 -7.44 -30.20
CA LEU A 214 13.79 -6.14 -30.59
C LEU A 214 12.27 -6.18 -30.86
N ALA A 215 11.76 -7.31 -31.35
CA ALA A 215 10.35 -7.47 -31.68
C ALA A 215 9.48 -7.90 -30.48
N THR A 216 10.00 -8.70 -29.55
CA THR A 216 9.17 -9.40 -28.55
C THR A 216 9.48 -9.07 -27.09
N ASN A 217 10.55 -8.33 -26.80
CA ASN A 217 11.00 -8.07 -25.45
C ASN A 217 10.01 -7.18 -24.67
N ALA A 218 9.51 -7.70 -23.54
CA ALA A 218 8.51 -7.02 -22.73
C ALA A 218 9.06 -5.77 -22.02
N ASN A 219 10.36 -5.73 -21.68
CA ASN A 219 11.00 -4.55 -21.11
C ASN A 219 11.11 -3.40 -22.12
N LEU A 220 11.40 -3.71 -23.40
CA LEU A 220 11.38 -2.72 -24.47
C LEU A 220 9.97 -2.18 -24.72
N LEU A 221 8.97 -3.07 -24.75
CA LEU A 221 7.57 -2.66 -24.84
C LEU A 221 7.17 -1.73 -23.68
N LYS A 222 7.54 -2.06 -22.45
CA LYS A 222 7.30 -1.20 -21.28
C LYS A 222 7.98 0.17 -21.40
N ALA A 223 9.19 0.22 -21.97
CA ALA A 223 9.88 1.48 -22.22
C ALA A 223 9.13 2.36 -23.22
N ASP A 224 8.58 1.77 -24.29
CA ASP A 224 7.72 2.48 -25.26
C ASP A 224 6.42 2.98 -24.62
N GLN A 225 5.78 2.18 -23.77
CA GLN A 225 4.62 2.60 -22.98
C GLN A 225 4.94 3.80 -22.07
N ASN A 226 6.13 3.84 -21.45
CA ASN A 226 6.57 5.00 -20.65
C ASN A 226 6.73 6.27 -21.50
N ILE A 227 7.20 6.14 -22.74
CA ILE A 227 7.27 7.26 -23.69
C ILE A 227 5.85 7.75 -24.01
N THR A 228 4.93 6.84 -24.30
CA THR A 228 3.52 7.16 -24.56
C THR A 228 2.87 7.87 -23.36
N LEU A 229 3.07 7.37 -22.14
CA LEU A 229 2.60 8.02 -20.91
C LEU A 229 3.17 9.44 -20.77
N SER A 230 4.45 9.63 -21.02
CA SER A 230 5.10 10.95 -20.97
C SER A 230 4.52 11.93 -22.00
N GLN A 231 4.20 11.44 -23.21
CA GLN A 231 3.51 12.24 -24.23
C GLN A 231 2.08 12.61 -23.83
N LEU A 232 1.37 11.71 -23.16
CA LEU A 232 0.03 11.98 -22.63
C LEU A 232 0.08 13.00 -21.48
N ASP A 233 1.06 12.92 -20.59
CA ASP A 233 1.28 13.93 -19.55
C ASP A 233 1.58 15.31 -20.15
N TYR A 234 2.38 15.36 -21.21
CA TYR A 234 2.60 16.61 -21.94
C TYR A 234 1.29 17.17 -22.53
N LYS A 235 0.46 16.33 -23.16
CA LYS A 235 -0.85 16.74 -23.68
C LYS A 235 -1.78 17.24 -22.56
N LYS A 236 -1.75 16.59 -21.40
CA LYS A 236 -2.53 16.98 -20.21
C LYS A 236 -2.12 18.35 -19.67
N ILE A 237 -0.82 18.67 -19.69
CA ILE A 237 -0.33 20.01 -19.34
C ILE A 237 -0.84 21.03 -20.37
N ASN A 238 -0.75 20.71 -21.66
CA ASN A 238 -1.22 21.58 -22.74
C ASN A 238 -2.75 21.82 -22.72
N SER A 239 -3.54 20.90 -22.17
CA SER A 239 -4.98 21.08 -21.98
C SER A 239 -5.32 22.33 -21.16
N ARG A 240 -4.40 22.79 -20.29
CA ARG A 240 -4.58 24.03 -19.51
C ARG A 240 -4.64 25.30 -20.38
N ASN A 241 -4.17 25.22 -21.62
CA ASN A 241 -4.21 26.34 -22.57
C ASN A 241 -5.56 26.44 -23.31
N TYR A 242 -6.48 25.51 -23.07
CA TYR A 242 -7.82 25.50 -23.66
C TYR A 242 -8.88 25.91 -22.61
N PRO A 243 -10.03 26.44 -23.04
CA PRO A 243 -11.11 26.76 -22.12
C PRO A 243 -11.68 25.49 -21.48
N TYR A 244 -12.30 25.66 -20.32
CA TYR A 244 -13.06 24.62 -19.65
C TYR A 244 -14.50 25.09 -19.39
N LEU A 245 -15.45 24.16 -19.42
CA LEU A 245 -16.87 24.36 -19.15
C LEU A 245 -17.29 23.40 -18.04
N LYS A 246 -17.77 23.95 -16.93
CA LYS A 246 -18.27 23.21 -15.77
C LYS A 246 -19.72 23.61 -15.49
N LEU A 247 -20.55 22.63 -15.21
CA LEU A 247 -21.91 22.78 -14.71
C LEU A 247 -21.90 22.43 -13.22
N ASN A 248 -22.22 23.41 -12.39
CA ASN A 248 -22.40 23.22 -10.95
C ASN A 248 -23.84 23.59 -10.61
N THR A 249 -24.58 22.68 -9.99
CA THR A 249 -25.94 22.93 -9.51
C THR A 249 -26.05 22.49 -8.05
N ALA A 250 -26.45 23.39 -7.17
CA ALA A 250 -26.58 23.12 -5.75
C ALA A 250 -28.00 23.47 -5.26
N THR A 251 -28.53 22.65 -4.36
CA THR A 251 -29.77 22.94 -3.63
C THR A 251 -29.51 22.75 -2.15
N ASP A 252 -29.61 23.83 -1.37
CA ASP A 252 -29.36 23.82 0.07
C ASP A 252 -30.58 24.29 0.86
N ILE A 253 -30.90 23.57 1.92
CA ILE A 253 -31.98 23.87 2.87
C ILE A 253 -31.33 24.11 4.24
N HIS A 254 -31.58 25.28 4.83
CA HIS A 254 -31.06 25.65 6.14
C HIS A 254 -32.22 25.98 7.09
N SER A 255 -32.14 25.47 8.32
CA SER A 255 -33.05 25.80 9.41
C SER A 255 -32.22 26.32 10.59
N THR A 256 -32.46 27.57 11.01
CA THR A 256 -31.81 28.17 12.16
C THR A 256 -32.82 28.43 13.27
N ASN A 257 -32.46 28.02 14.49
CA ASN A 257 -33.22 28.30 15.70
C ASN A 257 -32.32 29.01 16.71
N THR A 258 -32.68 30.23 17.08
CA THR A 258 -31.93 31.07 18.02
C THR A 258 -32.68 31.16 19.33
N ILE A 259 -32.05 30.72 20.41
CA ILE A 259 -32.57 30.84 21.77
C ILE A 259 -31.71 31.84 22.52
N SER A 260 -32.29 32.99 22.90
CA SER A 260 -31.62 33.98 23.76
C SER A 260 -32.32 34.04 25.12
N THR A 261 -31.57 34.00 26.22
CA THR A 261 -32.14 34.31 27.55
C THR A 261 -32.44 35.81 27.65
N PRO A 262 -33.65 36.24 28.04
CA PRO A 262 -33.93 37.65 28.26
C PRO A 262 -33.03 38.19 29.39
N PRO A 263 -32.64 39.48 29.34
CA PRO A 263 -31.87 40.07 30.43
C PRO A 263 -32.65 39.93 31.73
N VAL A 264 -31.99 39.44 32.79
CA VAL A 264 -32.58 39.41 34.13
C VAL A 264 -32.85 40.85 34.55
N ALA A 265 -34.10 41.29 34.44
CA ALA A 265 -34.52 42.54 35.06
C ALA A 265 -34.39 42.35 36.58
N ALA A 266 -33.36 42.94 37.18
CA ALA A 266 -33.30 43.08 38.61
C ALA A 266 -34.48 43.95 39.03
N VAL A 267 -35.55 43.33 39.54
CA VAL A 267 -36.63 44.05 40.23
C VAL A 267 -36.02 44.59 41.52
N ILE A 268 -35.54 45.83 41.47
CA ILE A 268 -35.18 46.60 42.65
C ILE A 268 -36.51 47.02 43.27
N TRP A 269 -36.91 46.39 44.38
CA TRP A 269 -38.02 46.88 45.19
C TRP A 269 -37.55 48.17 45.86
N ASP A 270 -38.01 49.31 45.35
CA ASP A 270 -37.80 50.60 46.00
C ASP A 270 -38.73 50.69 47.21
N LEU A 271 -38.17 50.50 48.42
CA LEU A 271 -38.89 50.73 49.67
C LEU A 271 -38.67 52.18 50.10
N THR A 272 -39.31 53.12 49.40
CA THR A 272 -39.48 54.49 49.88
C THR A 272 -40.80 54.59 50.65
N PRO A 273 -40.81 54.84 51.98
CA PRO A 273 -42.04 54.99 52.74
C PRO A 273 -42.61 56.41 52.54
N GLU A 274 -43.75 56.51 51.85
CA GLU A 274 -44.53 57.75 51.79
C GLU A 274 -45.47 57.84 53.01
N SER A 275 -45.07 58.69 53.96
CA SER A 275 -45.87 59.19 55.09
C SER A 275 -45.89 58.39 56.42
N PRO A 276 -45.86 59.09 57.58
CA PRO A 276 -45.80 58.47 58.91
C PRO A 276 -47.20 58.26 59.50
N SER A 277 -47.88 57.20 59.10
CA SER A 277 -48.93 56.57 59.92
C SER A 277 -49.06 55.11 59.47
N ASP A 278 -49.00 54.19 60.43
CA ASP A 278 -49.11 52.73 60.30
C ASP A 278 -47.79 51.95 60.10
N LEU A 279 -46.84 52.16 61.01
CA LEU A 279 -45.91 51.11 61.43
C LEU A 279 -46.59 50.17 62.43
N ILE A 280 -47.45 49.25 61.97
CA ILE A 280 -47.83 48.06 62.75
C ILE A 280 -47.89 46.83 61.83
N PHE A 281 -46.91 45.94 62.03
CA PHE A 281 -46.86 44.52 61.65
C PHE A 281 -46.66 44.13 60.17
N SER A 282 -45.38 44.06 59.78
CA SER A 282 -44.87 43.05 58.83
C SER A 282 -44.34 41.86 59.63
N MET A 283 -44.91 40.66 59.44
CA MET A 283 -44.21 39.37 59.58
C MET A 283 -45.12 38.20 59.17
N ALA A 284 -44.91 37.64 57.98
CA ALA A 284 -45.02 36.19 57.70
C ALA A 284 -44.78 35.89 56.21
N THR A 285 -43.51 35.66 55.88
CA THR A 285 -43.01 34.44 55.23
C THR A 285 -43.98 33.65 54.34
N ALA A 286 -43.76 33.69 53.02
CA ALA A 286 -44.04 32.59 52.11
C ALA A 286 -42.96 32.62 51.01
N ALA A 287 -41.78 32.02 51.18
CA ALA A 287 -41.56 30.58 51.09
C ALA A 287 -42.44 29.95 50.00
N GLY A 288 -41.92 29.83 48.77
CA GLY A 288 -42.61 29.05 47.75
C GLY A 288 -42.12 29.23 46.33
N ARG A 289 -41.00 28.58 45.98
CA ARG A 289 -40.91 27.73 44.77
C ARG A 289 -39.53 27.09 44.67
N ARG A 290 -39.38 25.95 45.35
CA ARG A 290 -38.69 24.80 44.77
C ARG A 290 -39.71 24.11 43.87
N THR A 291 -39.38 23.92 42.60
CA THR A 291 -39.85 22.76 41.84
C THR A 291 -38.91 22.50 40.68
N THR A 292 -38.20 21.39 40.83
CA THR A 292 -37.41 20.61 39.89
C THR A 292 -38.24 20.03 38.73
N ARG A 293 -37.51 19.49 37.73
CA ARG A 293 -37.87 18.55 36.64
C ARG A 293 -38.30 19.18 35.30
N ALA A 294 -37.96 18.63 34.13
CA ALA A 294 -37.12 17.50 33.74
C ALA A 294 -36.77 17.70 32.25
N LEU A 295 -35.57 17.29 31.84
CA LEU A 295 -35.22 17.07 30.43
C LEU A 295 -35.74 15.70 29.99
N PRO A 296 -36.22 15.55 28.75
CA PRO A 296 -35.83 14.43 27.90
C PRO A 296 -34.50 14.73 27.19
#